data_AF-A0A8S0X164-F1
#
_entry.id   AF-A0A8S0X164-F1
#
_cell.length_a   1.000
_cell.length_b   1.000
_cell.length_c   1.000
_cell.angle_alpha   90.00
_cell.angle_beta   90.00
_cell.angle_gamma   90.00
#
_symmetry.space_group_name_H-M   'P 1'
#
loop_
_entity.id
_entity.type
_entity.pdbx_description
1 polymer ?
#
loop_
_entity_poly.entity_id
_entity_poly.type
_entity_poly.pdbx_seq_one_letter_code
_entity_poly.pdbx_strand_id
1 'polypeptide(L)'
;MIELDSVDRKAASVLDGYLVRKDLVRTFSRQFPVPTYVVEFLLGRYCASIDQDEINEGLEIVQRQLKSRTVKAGEEELFKARARENGEVKIIDLISARLDARTDSYVATLPSLRLNDVRISSELVNTHERILTGGFYAEISLTYDASIAQESNGRPFGVDSLREIQLSKRDVLDVLAEARKGFTTEEWKDFLFRSIGIEPVDLTERQKNALLLRMVPFVERNYNLVELGPRGTGKSHLFQQISPYAHLISGGKATVARMFVHMGTGQRGLVCQYDVVCFDEVSGISFDQKDGVNIMKGYMESGEFSRGKDNIRADGSIVLVGNFDVDVEHQQRIGHLFGPMPQEMRDDTAFMDRIHAYLPGWDVPKINKELLTSHFGLVSDFLSECWSQLRNQSRVSVMQNRVFLGGALSGRDTNGQ
;
A
#
# COMPACT_ATOMS: atom_id res chain seq x y z
N MET A 1 -26.83 -1.75 -15.65
CA MET A 1 -26.19 -3.07 -15.83
C MET A 1 -25.02 -2.85 -16.76
N ILE A 2 -23.82 -3.28 -16.38
CA ILE A 2 -22.65 -3.13 -17.27
C ILE A 2 -22.74 -4.20 -18.36
N GLU A 3 -22.26 -3.89 -19.56
CA GLU A 3 -22.08 -4.91 -20.60
C GLU A 3 -20.70 -5.56 -20.41
N LEU A 4 -20.69 -6.88 -20.22
CA LEU A 4 -19.44 -7.64 -20.03
C LEU A 4 -18.72 -7.82 -21.36
N ASP A 5 -17.47 -7.37 -21.41
CA ASP A 5 -16.62 -7.51 -22.60
C ASP A 5 -15.85 -8.84 -22.63
N SER A 6 -14.95 -8.99 -23.60
CA SER A 6 -14.14 -10.22 -23.74
C SER A 6 -13.16 -10.41 -22.58
N VAL A 7 -12.61 -9.34 -22.01
CA VAL A 7 -11.67 -9.39 -20.89
C VAL A 7 -12.39 -9.79 -19.62
N ASP A 8 -13.59 -9.25 -19.38
CA ASP A 8 -14.44 -9.62 -18.23
C ASP A 8 -14.77 -11.12 -18.26
N ARG A 9 -15.21 -11.63 -19.42
CA ARG A 9 -15.59 -13.06 -19.56
C ARG A 9 -14.39 -13.98 -19.39
N LYS A 10 -13.23 -13.61 -19.94
CA LYS A 10 -11.99 -14.36 -19.75
C LYS A 10 -11.59 -14.36 -18.28
N ALA A 11 -11.53 -13.20 -17.64
CA ALA A 11 -11.21 -13.08 -16.23
C ALA A 11 -12.14 -13.96 -15.37
N ALA A 12 -13.46 -13.86 -15.58
CA ALA A 12 -14.43 -14.67 -14.84
C ALA A 12 -14.21 -16.18 -14.99
N SER A 13 -13.72 -16.64 -16.16
CA SER A 13 -13.46 -18.07 -16.39
C SER A 13 -12.21 -18.63 -15.72
N VAL A 14 -11.21 -17.79 -15.38
CA VAL A 14 -9.91 -18.25 -14.84
C VAL A 14 -9.55 -17.68 -13.47
N LEU A 15 -10.27 -16.66 -13.01
CA LEU A 15 -10.00 -15.92 -11.76
C LEU A 15 -11.26 -15.80 -10.88
N ASP A 16 -12.18 -16.76 -10.99
CA ASP A 16 -13.37 -16.80 -10.14
C ASP A 16 -13.01 -16.71 -8.64
N GLY A 17 -13.77 -15.91 -7.89
CA GLY A 17 -13.47 -15.59 -6.48
C GLY A 17 -12.33 -14.58 -6.26
N TYR A 18 -11.65 -14.10 -7.30
CA TYR A 18 -10.59 -13.07 -7.23
C TYR A 18 -10.92 -11.80 -8.01
N LEU A 19 -12.17 -11.63 -8.42
CA LEU A 19 -12.64 -10.46 -9.17
C LEU A 19 -13.58 -9.60 -8.34
N VAL A 20 -13.54 -8.31 -8.62
CA VAL A 20 -14.50 -7.35 -8.08
C VAL A 20 -14.78 -6.27 -9.11
N ARG A 21 -16.04 -5.83 -9.16
CA ARG A 21 -16.45 -4.73 -10.02
C ARG A 21 -15.98 -3.40 -9.42
N LYS A 22 -15.14 -2.68 -10.16
CA LYS A 22 -14.39 -1.52 -9.61
C LYS A 22 -15.24 -0.27 -9.41
N ASP A 23 -16.38 -0.18 -10.08
CA ASP A 23 -17.39 0.86 -9.83
C ASP A 23 -18.00 0.76 -8.42
N LEU A 24 -18.26 -0.46 -7.95
CA LEU A 24 -18.85 -0.71 -6.63
C LEU A 24 -17.92 -0.20 -5.53
N VAL A 25 -16.62 -0.48 -5.65
CA VAL A 25 -15.60 -0.03 -4.69
C VAL A 25 -15.67 1.49 -4.48
N ARG A 26 -15.83 2.26 -5.57
CA ARG A 26 -15.91 3.73 -5.51
C ARG A 26 -17.17 4.24 -4.80
N THR A 27 -18.27 3.51 -4.90
CA THR A 27 -19.52 3.86 -4.21
C THR A 27 -19.33 3.86 -2.70
N PHE A 28 -18.55 2.93 -2.17
CA PHE A 28 -18.36 2.74 -0.73
C PHE A 28 -17.13 3.45 -0.16
N SER A 29 -16.04 3.60 -0.93
CA SER A 29 -14.76 4.11 -0.41
C SER A 29 -14.80 5.54 0.14
N ARG A 30 -15.80 6.35 -0.24
CA ARG A 30 -16.00 7.71 0.30
C ARG A 30 -17.02 7.79 1.44
N GLN A 31 -17.73 6.70 1.73
CA GLN A 31 -18.80 6.68 2.73
C GLN A 31 -18.33 6.26 4.12
N PHE A 32 -17.20 5.55 4.18
CA PHE A 32 -16.68 4.95 5.40
C PHE A 32 -15.22 5.35 5.63
N PRO A 33 -14.79 5.57 6.89
CA PRO A 33 -13.44 6.04 7.22
C PRO A 33 -12.42 4.89 7.21
N VAL A 34 -12.41 4.08 6.16
CA VAL A 34 -11.48 2.97 5.98
C VAL A 34 -10.83 3.05 4.59
N PRO A 35 -9.60 2.52 4.41
CA PRO A 35 -8.96 2.50 3.10
C PRO A 35 -9.76 1.76 2.04
N THR A 36 -9.54 2.11 0.78
CA THR A 36 -10.26 1.50 -0.36
C THR A 36 -10.05 -0.01 -0.43
N TYR A 37 -8.82 -0.50 -0.20
CA TYR A 37 -8.55 -1.95 -0.18
C TYR A 37 -9.35 -2.71 0.89
N VAL A 38 -9.73 -2.09 2.00
CA VAL A 38 -10.57 -2.71 3.06
C VAL A 38 -12.00 -2.90 2.57
N VAL A 39 -12.55 -1.87 1.93
CA VAL A 39 -13.87 -1.95 1.29
C VAL A 39 -13.85 -3.00 0.18
N GLU A 40 -12.81 -2.98 -0.63
CA GLU A 40 -12.64 -3.88 -1.74
C GLU A 40 -12.49 -5.33 -1.31
N PHE A 41 -11.78 -5.62 -0.20
CA PHE A 41 -11.72 -6.95 0.40
C PHE A 41 -13.11 -7.49 0.76
N LEU A 42 -13.95 -6.66 1.39
CA LEU A 42 -15.32 -7.06 1.72
C LEU A 42 -16.16 -7.31 0.47
N LEU A 43 -16.02 -6.46 -0.56
CA LEU A 43 -16.66 -6.66 -1.84
C LEU A 43 -16.14 -7.93 -2.55
N GLY A 44 -14.83 -8.20 -2.56
CA GLY A 44 -14.26 -9.43 -3.09
C GLY A 44 -14.74 -10.68 -2.34
N ARG A 45 -15.07 -10.55 -1.05
CA ARG A 45 -15.60 -11.67 -0.27
C ARG A 45 -17.07 -11.99 -0.53
N TYR A 46 -17.91 -10.96 -0.73
CA TYR A 46 -19.36 -11.14 -0.81
C TYR A 46 -19.94 -10.86 -2.21
N CYS A 47 -19.16 -10.24 -3.11
CA CYS A 47 -19.58 -9.80 -4.45
C CYS A 47 -18.60 -10.28 -5.55
N ALA A 48 -17.80 -11.33 -5.30
CA ALA A 48 -16.92 -11.93 -6.32
C ALA A 48 -17.69 -12.88 -7.24
N SER A 49 -18.75 -12.37 -7.84
CA SER A 49 -19.55 -13.05 -8.87
C SER A 49 -19.80 -12.08 -10.02
N ILE A 50 -20.12 -12.62 -11.19
CA ILE A 50 -20.62 -11.84 -12.33
C ILE A 50 -22.15 -11.80 -12.42
N ASP A 51 -22.83 -12.59 -11.57
CA ASP A 51 -24.29 -12.57 -11.45
C ASP A 51 -24.75 -11.31 -10.69
N GLN A 52 -25.66 -10.56 -11.29
CA GLN A 52 -26.09 -9.28 -10.75
C GLN A 52 -26.95 -9.45 -9.48
N ASP A 53 -27.68 -10.55 -9.33
CA ASP A 53 -28.50 -10.80 -8.14
C ASP A 53 -27.61 -11.19 -6.96
N GLU A 54 -26.62 -12.07 -7.18
CA GLU A 54 -25.61 -12.41 -6.16
C GLU A 54 -24.82 -11.16 -5.71
N ILE A 55 -24.44 -10.30 -6.66
CA ILE A 55 -23.79 -9.01 -6.34
C ILE A 55 -24.71 -8.16 -5.45
N ASN A 56 -26.00 -8.04 -5.77
CA ASN A 56 -26.92 -7.21 -5.01
C ASN A 56 -27.08 -7.69 -3.57
N GLU A 57 -27.22 -9.00 -3.35
CA GLU A 57 -27.26 -9.60 -2.01
C GLU A 57 -25.95 -9.34 -1.25
N GLY A 58 -24.81 -9.53 -1.93
CA GLY A 58 -23.49 -9.23 -1.39
C GLY A 58 -23.33 -7.77 -0.95
N LEU A 59 -23.84 -6.83 -1.74
CA LEU A 59 -23.80 -5.40 -1.45
C LEU A 59 -24.56 -5.05 -0.16
N GLU A 60 -25.71 -5.65 0.09
CA GLU A 60 -26.47 -5.44 1.33
C GLU A 60 -25.68 -5.91 2.56
N ILE A 61 -24.99 -7.05 2.45
CA ILE A 61 -24.14 -7.59 3.51
C ILE A 61 -22.96 -6.64 3.78
N VAL A 62 -22.26 -6.20 2.72
CA VAL A 62 -21.12 -5.28 2.83
C VAL A 62 -21.54 -3.95 3.46
N GLN A 63 -22.66 -3.37 3.00
CA GLN A 63 -23.18 -2.13 3.56
C GLN A 63 -23.51 -2.27 5.04
N ARG A 64 -24.14 -3.38 5.45
CA ARG A 64 -24.46 -3.68 6.84
C ARG A 64 -23.20 -3.82 7.69
N GLN A 65 -22.19 -4.53 7.20
CA GLN A 65 -20.93 -4.74 7.93
C GLN A 65 -20.14 -3.44 8.10
N LEU A 66 -19.96 -2.68 7.03
CA LEU A 66 -19.27 -1.39 7.10
C LEU A 66 -19.99 -0.44 8.06
N LYS A 67 -21.32 -0.28 7.92
CA LYS A 67 -22.10 0.61 8.79
C LYS A 67 -22.06 0.22 10.27
N SER A 68 -21.99 -1.06 10.59
CA SER A 68 -21.99 -1.53 11.99
C SER A 68 -20.61 -1.62 12.62
N ARG A 69 -19.54 -1.70 11.83
CA ARG A 69 -18.18 -2.00 12.31
C ARG A 69 -17.17 -0.87 12.09
N THR A 70 -17.40 0.07 11.19
CA THR A 70 -16.48 1.21 11.04
C THR A 70 -16.86 2.31 12.01
N VAL A 71 -15.90 2.80 12.79
CA VAL A 71 -16.11 3.89 13.73
C VAL A 71 -15.96 5.23 12.99
N LYS A 72 -17.01 6.04 12.97
CA LYS A 72 -16.94 7.39 12.40
C LYS A 72 -16.42 8.39 13.43
N ALA A 73 -15.88 9.51 12.94
CA ALA A 73 -15.47 10.60 13.80
C ALA A 73 -16.66 11.08 14.66
N GLY A 74 -16.49 11.10 15.98
CA GLY A 74 -17.54 11.44 16.95
C GLY A 74 -18.32 10.23 17.49
N GLU A 75 -18.16 9.02 16.92
CA GLU A 75 -18.82 7.80 17.38
C GLU A 75 -17.93 6.94 18.32
N GLU A 76 -16.74 7.42 18.70
CA GLU A 76 -15.76 6.64 19.48
C GLU A 76 -16.36 6.15 20.81
N GLU A 77 -17.02 7.05 21.55
CA GLU A 77 -17.64 6.72 22.84
C GLU A 77 -18.88 5.82 22.69
N LEU A 78 -19.57 5.89 21.54
CA LEU A 78 -20.72 5.02 21.27
C LEU A 78 -20.27 3.55 21.14
N PHE A 79 -19.17 3.30 20.44
CA PHE A 79 -18.62 1.96 20.31
C PHE A 79 -18.04 1.44 21.63
N LYS A 80 -17.36 2.28 22.40
CA LYS A 80 -16.89 1.93 23.75
C LYS A 80 -18.05 1.59 24.70
N ALA A 81 -19.13 2.38 24.67
CA ALA A 81 -20.33 2.10 25.44
C ALA A 81 -20.98 0.77 25.02
N ARG A 82 -21.07 0.48 23.72
CA ARG A 82 -21.57 -0.82 23.24
C ARG A 82 -20.72 -2.00 23.73
N ALA A 83 -19.39 -1.87 23.69
CA ALA A 83 -18.51 -2.90 24.24
C ALA A 83 -18.79 -3.13 25.74
N ARG A 84 -19.03 -2.06 26.49
CA ARG A 84 -19.36 -2.13 27.92
C ARG A 84 -20.73 -2.76 28.19
N GLU A 85 -21.78 -2.31 27.50
CA GLU A 85 -23.16 -2.75 27.76
C GLU A 85 -23.43 -4.16 27.25
N ASN A 86 -22.83 -4.55 26.11
CA ASN A 86 -23.05 -5.85 25.48
C ASN A 86 -21.93 -6.86 25.77
N GLY A 87 -20.86 -6.45 26.47
CA GLY A 87 -19.65 -7.24 26.70
C GLY A 87 -18.67 -7.27 25.52
N GLU A 88 -19.18 -7.13 24.29
CA GLU A 88 -18.38 -7.17 23.05
C GLU A 88 -18.92 -6.19 22.00
N VAL A 89 -18.02 -5.62 21.20
CA VAL A 89 -18.35 -4.96 19.94
C VAL A 89 -17.36 -5.37 18.85
N LYS A 90 -17.85 -5.56 17.62
CA LYS A 90 -16.99 -5.81 16.46
C LYS A 90 -16.69 -4.51 15.73
N ILE A 91 -15.42 -4.26 15.45
CA ILE A 91 -14.97 -3.08 14.70
C ILE A 91 -14.05 -3.48 13.56
N ILE A 92 -13.91 -2.60 12.57
CA ILE A 92 -12.85 -2.65 11.58
C ILE A 92 -11.88 -1.51 11.88
N ASP A 93 -10.65 -1.84 12.26
CA ASP A 93 -9.63 -0.85 12.64
C ASP A 93 -8.23 -1.31 12.27
N LEU A 94 -7.30 -0.37 12.19
CA LEU A 94 -5.87 -0.64 12.15
C LEU A 94 -5.45 -1.10 13.55
N ILE A 95 -4.92 -2.32 13.68
CA ILE A 95 -4.36 -2.82 14.94
C ILE A 95 -2.85 -2.85 14.90
N SER A 96 -2.21 -2.29 15.91
CA SER A 96 -0.77 -2.42 16.19
C SER A 96 -0.57 -2.74 17.67
N ALA A 97 0.56 -3.32 18.05
CA ALA A 97 0.87 -3.64 19.43
C ALA A 97 2.33 -3.39 19.76
N ARG A 98 2.60 -3.31 21.06
CA ARG A 98 3.94 -3.15 21.63
C ARG A 98 4.05 -3.97 22.91
N LEU A 99 5.28 -4.33 23.26
CA LEU A 99 5.58 -4.86 24.58
C LEU A 99 5.55 -3.71 25.59
N ASP A 100 4.74 -3.85 26.64
CA ASP A 100 4.79 -3.00 27.82
C ASP A 100 5.66 -3.66 28.91
N ALA A 101 6.93 -3.30 28.94
CA ALA A 101 7.91 -3.84 29.88
C ALA A 101 7.57 -3.57 31.36
N ARG A 102 6.71 -2.58 31.66
CA ARG A 102 6.30 -2.28 33.04
C ARG A 102 5.35 -3.34 33.60
N THR A 103 4.56 -3.95 32.73
CA THR A 103 3.54 -4.96 33.10
C THR A 103 3.85 -6.34 32.53
N ASP A 104 4.99 -6.50 31.84
CA ASP A 104 5.39 -7.70 31.12
C ASP A 104 4.25 -8.28 30.24
N SER A 105 3.58 -7.40 29.51
CA SER A 105 2.43 -7.76 28.68
C SER A 105 2.43 -7.02 27.35
N TYR A 106 1.75 -7.58 26.36
CA TYR A 106 1.50 -6.86 25.11
C TYR A 106 0.26 -5.96 25.25
N VAL A 107 0.36 -4.77 24.66
CA VAL A 107 -0.77 -3.84 24.55
C VAL A 107 -0.98 -3.43 23.10
N ALA A 108 -2.24 -3.42 22.70
CA ALA A 108 -2.68 -3.01 21.38
C ALA A 108 -3.16 -1.56 21.35
N THR A 109 -3.00 -0.94 20.19
CA THR A 109 -3.50 0.39 19.85
C THR A 109 -4.57 0.26 18.78
N LEU A 110 -5.73 0.87 19.04
CA LEU A 110 -6.90 0.95 18.17
C LEU A 110 -7.21 2.44 17.92
N PRO A 111 -6.69 3.03 16.83
CA PRO A 111 -6.72 4.47 16.60
C PRO A 111 -8.15 4.99 16.37
N SER A 112 -9.03 4.21 15.75
CA SER A 112 -10.41 4.65 15.48
C SER A 112 -11.21 4.85 16.76
N LEU A 113 -10.83 4.18 17.86
CA LEU A 113 -11.40 4.39 19.20
C LEU A 113 -10.53 5.24 20.12
N ARG A 114 -9.34 5.67 19.66
CA ARG A 114 -8.32 6.37 20.46
C ARG A 114 -7.90 5.58 21.71
N LEU A 115 -7.81 4.26 21.59
CA LEU A 115 -7.34 3.39 22.66
C LEU A 115 -5.88 3.00 22.38
N ASN A 116 -4.97 3.24 23.34
CA ASN A 116 -3.54 2.98 23.17
C ASN A 116 -2.99 1.87 24.09
N ASP A 117 -3.83 1.37 25.00
CA ASP A 117 -3.46 0.39 26.03
C ASP A 117 -4.55 -0.69 26.15
N VAL A 118 -4.91 -1.30 25.02
CA VAL A 118 -5.89 -2.41 24.96
C VAL A 118 -5.18 -3.72 25.26
N ARG A 119 -5.75 -4.56 26.12
CA ARG A 119 -5.17 -5.89 26.41
C ARG A 119 -5.20 -6.76 25.16
N ILE A 120 -4.14 -7.52 24.90
CA ILE A 120 -4.09 -8.52 23.83
C ILE A 120 -3.26 -9.71 24.32
N SER A 121 -3.68 -10.94 23.98
CA SER A 121 -2.94 -12.14 24.40
C SER A 121 -1.65 -12.31 23.61
N SER A 122 -0.63 -12.90 24.24
CA SER A 122 0.63 -13.24 23.56
C SER A 122 0.42 -14.23 22.41
N GLU A 123 -0.59 -15.11 22.51
CA GLU A 123 -0.97 -16.03 21.43
C GLU A 123 -1.44 -15.29 20.18
N LEU A 124 -2.32 -14.30 20.33
CA LEU A 124 -2.77 -13.46 19.20
C LEU A 124 -1.60 -12.68 18.60
N VAL A 125 -0.72 -12.12 19.43
CA VAL A 125 0.46 -11.38 18.96
C VAL A 125 1.42 -12.29 18.20
N ASN A 126 1.70 -13.49 18.70
CA ASN A 126 2.60 -14.44 18.04
C ASN A 126 2.01 -15.00 16.74
N THR A 127 0.69 -15.19 16.69
CA THR A 127 0.00 -15.60 15.46
C THR A 127 0.05 -14.50 14.40
N HIS A 128 0.05 -13.24 14.83
CA HIS A 128 -0.01 -12.06 13.97
C HIS A 128 1.18 -11.11 14.22
N GLU A 129 2.40 -11.58 13.98
CA GLU A 129 3.64 -10.84 14.30
C GLU A 129 3.69 -9.43 13.68
N ARG A 130 3.01 -9.21 12.53
CA ARG A 130 2.92 -7.92 11.85
C ARG A 130 2.27 -6.82 12.70
N ILE A 131 1.49 -7.18 13.71
CA ILE A 131 0.94 -6.23 14.70
C ILE A 131 2.08 -5.46 15.41
N LEU A 132 3.27 -6.06 15.58
CA LEU A 132 4.43 -5.44 16.25
C LEU A 132 5.28 -4.53 15.35
N THR A 133 5.11 -4.62 14.03
CA THR A 133 6.00 -3.98 13.05
C THR A 133 5.31 -2.92 12.20
N GLY A 134 4.10 -2.50 12.53
CA GLY A 134 3.39 -1.46 11.77
C GLY A 134 1.88 -1.63 11.77
N GLY A 135 1.41 -2.83 12.11
CA GLY A 135 -0.01 -3.15 12.17
C GLY A 135 -0.63 -3.42 10.80
N PHE A 136 -1.91 -3.75 10.83
CA PHE A 136 -2.73 -3.99 9.65
C PHE A 136 -4.21 -3.78 9.99
N TYR A 137 -5.05 -3.59 8.97
CA TYR A 137 -6.49 -3.52 9.17
C TYR A 137 -7.07 -4.90 9.45
N ALA A 138 -7.90 -5.00 10.48
CA ALA A 138 -8.52 -6.24 10.91
C ALA A 138 -9.99 -6.01 11.30
N GLU A 139 -10.80 -7.06 11.19
CA GLU A 139 -12.04 -7.16 11.97
C GLU A 139 -11.66 -7.59 13.39
N ILE A 140 -11.98 -6.76 14.38
CA ILE A 140 -11.53 -6.91 15.77
C ILE A 140 -12.76 -7.07 16.65
N SER A 141 -12.75 -8.12 17.47
CA SER A 141 -13.66 -8.29 18.59
C SER A 141 -13.07 -7.57 19.81
N LEU A 142 -13.68 -6.45 20.17
CA LEU A 142 -13.29 -5.63 21.31
C LEU A 142 -14.23 -5.92 22.48
N THR A 143 -13.66 -6.38 23.59
CA THR A 143 -14.40 -6.67 24.82
C THR A 143 -14.14 -5.59 25.89
N TYR A 144 -15.06 -5.51 26.84
CA TYR A 144 -14.91 -4.65 28.02
C TYR A 144 -15.14 -5.48 29.29
N ASP A 145 -14.19 -5.40 30.21
CA ASP A 145 -14.26 -6.07 31.50
C ASP A 145 -14.43 -5.06 32.64
N ALA A 146 -15.60 -5.08 33.27
CA ALA A 146 -15.96 -4.18 34.37
C ALA A 146 -15.19 -4.50 35.66
N SER A 147 -14.75 -5.74 35.85
CA SER A 147 -13.98 -6.14 37.05
C SER A 147 -12.58 -5.53 37.00
N ILE A 148 -11.92 -5.63 35.84
CA ILE A 148 -10.62 -5.02 35.57
C ILE A 148 -10.72 -3.49 35.62
N ALA A 149 -11.86 -2.90 35.24
CA ALA A 149 -12.07 -1.45 35.37
C ALA A 149 -11.97 -0.93 36.81
N GLN A 150 -12.19 -1.78 37.81
CA GLN A 150 -12.12 -1.44 39.24
C GLN A 150 -10.71 -1.62 39.83
N GLU A 151 -9.79 -2.24 39.09
CA GLU A 151 -8.42 -2.46 39.52
C GLU A 151 -7.55 -1.20 39.41
N SER A 152 -6.54 -1.09 40.27
CA SER A 152 -5.55 -0.02 40.16
C SER A 152 -4.74 -0.16 38.87
N ASN A 153 -4.86 0.80 37.96
CA ASN A 153 -4.29 0.77 36.60
C ASN A 153 -4.84 -0.35 35.69
N GLY A 154 -6.05 -0.83 35.96
CA GLY A 154 -6.69 -1.83 35.11
C GLY A 154 -6.95 -1.33 33.69
N ARG A 155 -6.78 -2.22 32.70
CA ARG A 155 -7.05 -1.96 31.28
C ARG A 155 -8.35 -2.67 30.89
N PRO A 156 -9.52 -2.04 30.99
CA PRO A 156 -10.78 -2.76 30.87
C PRO A 156 -11.04 -3.29 29.45
N PHE A 157 -10.54 -2.60 28.43
CA PHE A 157 -10.66 -3.05 27.04
C PHE A 157 -9.68 -4.17 26.70
N GLY A 158 -10.16 -5.18 25.97
CA GLY A 158 -9.36 -6.29 25.49
C GLY A 158 -9.71 -6.69 24.06
N VAL A 159 -8.72 -7.17 23.31
CA VAL A 159 -8.93 -7.86 22.03
C VAL A 159 -9.16 -9.33 22.34
N ASP A 160 -10.38 -9.80 22.09
CA ASP A 160 -10.74 -11.21 22.27
C ASP A 160 -10.33 -12.05 21.05
N SER A 161 -10.63 -11.52 19.86
CA SER A 161 -10.22 -12.13 18.59
C SER A 161 -10.03 -11.05 17.52
N LEU A 162 -9.21 -11.37 16.52
CA LEU A 162 -9.04 -10.53 15.34
C LEU A 162 -8.95 -11.40 14.09
N ARG A 163 -9.39 -10.84 12.96
CA ARG A 163 -9.26 -11.43 11.64
C ARG A 163 -8.68 -10.40 10.68
N GLU A 164 -7.53 -10.72 10.09
CA GLU A 164 -6.88 -9.86 9.10
C GLU A 164 -7.80 -9.60 7.90
N ILE A 165 -7.80 -8.36 7.42
CA ILE A 165 -8.47 -7.97 6.16
C ILE A 165 -7.46 -8.13 5.02
N GLN A 166 -7.05 -9.37 4.79
CA GLN A 166 -6.11 -9.78 3.76
C GLN A 166 -6.42 -11.21 3.27
N LEU A 167 -6.01 -11.52 2.04
CA LEU A 167 -6.15 -12.86 1.47
C LEU A 167 -4.95 -13.72 1.90
N SER A 168 -5.18 -14.68 2.81
CA SER A 168 -4.12 -15.59 3.30
C SER A 168 -4.05 -16.86 2.44
N LYS A 169 -3.48 -16.75 1.23
CA LYS A 169 -3.25 -17.91 0.35
C LYS A 169 -1.81 -17.94 -0.16
N ARG A 170 -1.15 -19.09 0.01
CA ARG A 170 0.26 -19.29 -0.36
C ARG A 170 0.46 -19.53 -1.86
N ASP A 171 -0.61 -19.88 -2.59
CA ASP A 171 -0.61 -20.29 -3.99
C ASP A 171 -1.05 -19.16 -4.96
N VAL A 172 -1.13 -17.90 -4.49
CA VAL A 172 -1.64 -16.79 -5.32
C VAL A 172 -0.85 -16.59 -6.61
N LEU A 173 0.47 -16.81 -6.59
CA LEU A 173 1.30 -16.68 -7.80
C LEU A 173 1.05 -17.79 -8.80
N ASP A 174 0.78 -19.02 -8.34
CA ASP A 174 0.46 -20.14 -9.22
C ASP A 174 -0.89 -19.90 -9.89
N VAL A 175 -1.88 -19.43 -9.13
CA VAL A 175 -3.19 -19.00 -9.65
C VAL A 175 -3.04 -17.89 -10.69
N LEU A 176 -2.27 -16.84 -10.38
CA LEU A 176 -2.03 -15.72 -11.30
C LEU A 176 -1.32 -16.19 -12.57
N ALA A 177 -0.30 -17.04 -12.43
CA ALA A 177 0.48 -17.57 -13.55
C ALA A 177 -0.35 -18.47 -14.48
N GLU A 178 -1.24 -19.31 -13.91
CA GLU A 178 -2.15 -20.12 -14.70
C GLU A 178 -3.17 -19.24 -15.44
N ALA A 179 -3.81 -18.31 -14.73
CA ALA A 179 -4.77 -17.37 -15.34
C ALA A 179 -4.13 -16.56 -16.48
N ARG A 180 -2.89 -16.09 -16.30
CA ARG A 180 -2.14 -15.32 -17.32
C ARG A 180 -2.06 -16.05 -18.68
N LYS A 181 -2.05 -17.38 -18.72
CA LYS A 181 -2.00 -18.16 -19.97
C LYS A 181 -3.24 -17.96 -20.85
N GLY A 182 -4.38 -17.59 -20.27
CA GLY A 182 -5.62 -17.31 -21.00
C GLY A 182 -5.69 -15.94 -21.69
N PHE A 183 -4.69 -15.07 -21.46
CA PHE A 183 -4.68 -13.71 -21.97
C PHE A 183 -3.55 -13.48 -22.99
N THR A 184 -3.80 -12.63 -23.98
CA THR A 184 -2.71 -11.98 -24.70
C THR A 184 -2.00 -10.96 -23.81
N THR A 185 -0.82 -10.48 -24.24
CA THR A 185 -0.09 -9.45 -23.47
C THR A 185 -0.87 -8.15 -23.34
N GLU A 186 -1.53 -7.70 -24.40
CA GLU A 186 -2.30 -6.45 -24.37
C GLU A 186 -3.55 -6.59 -23.49
N GLU A 187 -4.30 -7.69 -23.61
CA GLU A 187 -5.45 -7.95 -22.72
C GLU A 187 -5.02 -8.03 -21.25
N TRP A 188 -3.86 -8.61 -20.96
CA TRP A 188 -3.35 -8.69 -19.60
C TRP A 188 -2.98 -7.31 -19.03
N LYS A 189 -2.33 -6.46 -19.83
CA LYS A 189 -2.03 -5.07 -19.42
C LYS A 189 -3.32 -4.31 -19.14
N ASP A 190 -4.29 -4.40 -20.04
CA ASP A 190 -5.61 -3.77 -19.89
C ASP A 190 -6.32 -4.25 -18.62
N PHE A 191 -6.26 -5.56 -18.33
CA PHE A 191 -6.79 -6.13 -17.11
C PHE A 191 -6.06 -5.66 -15.84
N LEU A 192 -4.73 -5.49 -15.87
CA LEU A 192 -3.96 -4.91 -14.76
C LEU A 192 -4.34 -3.45 -14.50
N PHE A 193 -4.56 -2.64 -15.56
CA PHE A 193 -5.05 -1.27 -15.41
C PHE A 193 -6.43 -1.24 -14.76
N ARG A 194 -7.35 -2.12 -15.19
CA ARG A 194 -8.65 -2.27 -14.54
C ARG A 194 -8.52 -2.67 -13.07
N SER A 195 -7.55 -3.53 -12.75
CA SER A 195 -7.27 -3.98 -11.39
C SER A 195 -6.83 -2.85 -10.45
N ILE A 196 -6.21 -1.78 -10.97
CA ILE A 196 -5.94 -0.56 -10.19
C ILE A 196 -7.02 0.52 -10.34
N GLY A 197 -8.14 0.20 -11.00
CA GLY A 197 -9.31 1.06 -11.15
C GLY A 197 -9.30 1.99 -12.36
N ILE A 198 -8.38 1.80 -13.31
CA ILE A 198 -8.23 2.65 -14.51
C ILE A 198 -8.83 1.98 -15.74
N GLU A 199 -9.56 2.74 -16.56
CA GLU A 199 -10.04 2.28 -17.87
C GLU A 199 -8.97 2.48 -18.95
N PRO A 200 -8.49 1.41 -19.61
CA PRO A 200 -7.41 1.52 -20.59
C PRO A 200 -7.81 1.99 -22.00
N VAL A 201 -9.11 2.00 -22.34
CA VAL A 201 -9.59 2.22 -23.72
C VAL A 201 -9.10 3.54 -24.32
N ASP A 202 -9.16 4.62 -23.56
CA ASP A 202 -8.79 5.96 -24.03
C ASP A 202 -7.32 6.35 -23.74
N LEU A 203 -6.52 5.39 -23.24
CA LEU A 203 -5.12 5.64 -22.93
C LEU A 203 -4.24 5.43 -24.16
N THR A 204 -3.40 6.43 -24.45
CA THR A 204 -2.29 6.27 -25.38
C THR A 204 -1.24 5.29 -24.82
N GLU A 205 -0.44 4.69 -25.70
CA GLU A 205 0.66 3.79 -25.30
C GLU A 205 1.64 4.45 -24.32
N ARG A 206 1.93 5.74 -24.50
CA ARG A 206 2.79 6.51 -23.57
C ARG A 206 2.19 6.53 -22.15
N GLN A 207 0.88 6.78 -22.04
CA GLN A 207 0.17 6.82 -20.76
C GLN A 207 0.07 5.44 -20.12
N LYS A 208 -0.20 4.39 -20.91
CA LYS A 208 -0.18 3.00 -20.44
C LYS A 208 1.18 2.62 -19.86
N ASN A 209 2.27 2.95 -20.57
CA ASN A 209 3.64 2.70 -20.10
C ASN A 209 3.97 3.49 -18.83
N ALA A 210 3.55 4.76 -18.73
CA ALA A 210 3.74 5.55 -17.51
C ALA A 210 3.01 4.93 -16.31
N LEU A 211 1.75 4.49 -16.49
CA LEU A 211 1.00 3.83 -15.42
C LEU A 211 1.62 2.49 -15.00
N LEU A 212 2.12 1.68 -15.94
CA LEU A 212 2.86 0.45 -15.61
C LEU A 212 4.15 0.76 -14.83
N LEU A 213 4.91 1.78 -15.25
CA LEU A 213 6.10 2.21 -14.54
C LEU A 213 5.79 2.61 -13.08
N ARG A 214 4.64 3.25 -12.85
CA ARG A 214 4.17 3.59 -11.49
C ARG A 214 3.90 2.35 -10.62
N MET A 215 3.61 1.20 -11.24
CA MET A 215 3.33 -0.06 -10.53
C MET A 215 4.61 -0.88 -10.25
N VAL A 216 5.72 -0.61 -10.94
CA VAL A 216 7.00 -1.34 -10.77
C VAL A 216 7.49 -1.38 -9.31
N PRO A 217 7.42 -0.31 -8.51
CA PRO A 217 7.88 -0.35 -7.12
C PRO A 217 7.21 -1.42 -6.25
N PHE A 218 6.02 -1.89 -6.62
CA PHE A 218 5.32 -2.95 -5.88
C PHE A 218 5.88 -4.35 -6.18
N VAL A 219 6.39 -4.58 -7.40
CA VAL A 219 6.85 -5.90 -7.86
C VAL A 219 8.38 -6.06 -7.80
N GLU A 220 9.12 -4.96 -7.72
CA GLU A 220 10.59 -4.95 -7.60
C GLU A 220 11.03 -4.42 -6.22
N ARG A 221 12.05 -5.05 -5.65
CA ARG A 221 12.64 -4.66 -4.36
C ARG A 221 13.55 -3.45 -4.53
N ASN A 222 13.59 -2.58 -3.51
CA ASN A 222 14.45 -1.40 -3.46
C ASN A 222 14.41 -0.55 -4.75
N TYR A 223 13.25 -0.48 -5.40
CA TYR A 223 13.10 0.25 -6.66
C TYR A 223 12.80 1.72 -6.38
N ASN A 224 13.81 2.56 -6.56
CA ASN A 224 13.74 3.99 -6.24
C ASN A 224 13.15 4.80 -7.41
N LEU A 225 11.92 5.27 -7.25
CA LEU A 225 11.16 5.97 -8.28
C LEU A 225 10.93 7.44 -7.88
N VAL A 226 11.13 8.36 -8.82
CA VAL A 226 10.70 9.76 -8.66
C VAL A 226 9.56 10.04 -9.63
N GLU A 227 8.46 10.59 -9.13
CA GLU A 227 7.36 11.09 -9.95
C GLU A 227 7.09 12.57 -9.66
N LEU A 228 7.38 13.42 -10.64
CA LEU A 228 7.12 14.86 -10.57
C LEU A 228 6.26 15.31 -11.74
N GLY A 229 5.25 16.15 -11.48
CA GLY A 229 4.41 16.66 -12.55
C GLY A 229 3.20 17.46 -12.07
N PRO A 230 2.21 17.70 -12.94
CA PRO A 230 1.07 18.54 -12.61
C PRO A 230 0.16 17.91 -11.54
N ARG A 231 -0.59 18.74 -10.81
CA ARG A 231 -1.60 18.27 -9.84
C ARG A 231 -2.71 17.49 -10.53
N GLY A 232 -3.32 16.55 -9.78
CA GLY A 232 -4.52 15.81 -10.23
C GLY A 232 -4.26 14.55 -11.06
N THR A 233 -3.02 14.05 -11.12
CA THR A 233 -2.65 12.83 -11.88
C THR A 233 -2.68 11.54 -11.05
N GLY A 234 -3.27 11.59 -9.84
CA GLY A 234 -3.49 10.42 -8.98
C GLY A 234 -2.21 9.84 -8.34
N LYS A 235 -1.13 10.61 -8.26
CA LYS A 235 0.21 10.15 -7.85
C LYS A 235 0.22 9.41 -6.52
N SER A 236 -0.38 10.00 -5.48
CA SER A 236 -0.45 9.41 -4.14
C SER A 236 -1.53 8.32 -4.01
N HIS A 237 -2.52 8.30 -4.91
CA HIS A 237 -3.69 7.43 -4.79
C HIS A 237 -3.31 5.95 -4.86
N LEU A 238 -2.46 5.57 -5.82
CA LEU A 238 -2.01 4.18 -5.99
C LEU A 238 -1.32 3.65 -4.72
N PHE A 239 -0.39 4.44 -4.17
CA PHE A 239 0.42 4.07 -3.00
C PHE A 239 -0.34 4.09 -1.68
N GLN A 240 -1.53 4.71 -1.65
CA GLN A 240 -2.36 4.77 -0.45
C GLN A 240 -3.50 3.75 -0.46
N GLN A 241 -4.06 3.44 -1.63
CA GLN A 241 -5.39 2.81 -1.72
C GLN A 241 -5.38 1.36 -2.20
N ILE A 242 -4.34 0.90 -2.90
CA ILE A 242 -4.35 -0.41 -3.55
C ILE A 242 -3.67 -1.51 -2.73
N SER A 243 -2.60 -1.20 -1.99
CA SER A 243 -1.83 -2.23 -1.27
C SER A 243 -1.75 -1.94 0.23
N PRO A 244 -2.04 -2.93 1.09
CA PRO A 244 -1.74 -2.83 2.52
C PRO A 244 -0.23 -2.89 2.83
N TYR A 245 0.60 -3.23 1.85
CA TYR A 245 2.07 -3.28 1.96
C TYR A 245 2.75 -1.97 1.54
N ALA A 246 1.97 -0.92 1.25
CA ALA A 246 2.49 0.41 1.00
C ALA A 246 2.19 1.38 2.14
N HIS A 247 3.13 2.27 2.40
CA HIS A 247 3.00 3.34 3.37
C HIS A 247 3.22 4.69 2.70
N LEU A 248 2.17 5.52 2.69
CA LEU A 248 2.25 6.90 2.22
C LEU A 248 2.54 7.83 3.41
N ILE A 249 3.65 8.55 3.32
CA ILE A 249 4.00 9.63 4.25
C ILE A 249 3.49 10.93 3.62
N SER A 250 2.48 11.53 4.23
CA SER A 250 1.85 12.79 3.79
C SER A 250 1.85 13.82 4.92
N GLY A 251 2.19 15.08 4.59
CA GLY A 251 2.08 16.23 5.49
C GLY A 251 3.25 16.42 6.49
N GLY A 252 3.68 17.68 6.65
CA GLY A 252 4.72 18.08 7.61
C GLY A 252 6.12 17.59 7.25
N LYS A 253 7.13 18.02 8.04
CA LYS A 253 8.54 17.59 7.91
C LYS A 253 8.66 16.07 8.06
N ALA A 254 8.45 15.33 6.97
CA ALA A 254 8.69 13.90 6.92
C ALA A 254 10.17 13.67 7.18
N THR A 255 10.51 13.04 8.31
CA THR A 255 11.90 12.85 8.70
C THR A 255 12.41 11.52 8.16
N VAL A 256 13.55 11.58 7.49
CA VAL A 256 14.26 10.38 7.01
C VAL A 256 14.61 9.42 8.16
N ALA A 257 14.68 9.91 9.39
CA ALA A 257 14.90 9.08 10.57
C ALA A 257 13.86 7.95 10.75
N ARG A 258 12.59 8.15 10.35
CA ARG A 258 11.54 7.13 10.43
C ARG A 258 11.70 6.02 9.40
N MET A 259 12.46 6.24 8.33
CA MET A 259 12.68 5.26 7.27
C MET A 259 13.47 4.06 7.75
N PHE A 260 14.49 4.30 8.59
CA PHE A 260 15.57 3.34 8.79
C PHE A 260 15.48 2.59 10.11
N VAL A 261 15.79 3.23 11.24
CA VAL A 261 15.71 2.63 12.58
C VAL A 261 15.46 3.72 13.61
N HIS A 262 14.60 3.46 14.60
CA HIS A 262 14.47 4.37 15.74
C HIS A 262 15.62 4.15 16.75
N MET A 263 16.48 5.16 16.95
CA MET A 263 17.70 5.01 17.76
C MET A 263 17.45 4.72 19.25
N GLY A 264 16.32 5.18 19.80
CA GLY A 264 16.01 4.96 21.21
C GLY A 264 15.45 3.57 21.53
N THR A 265 14.84 2.91 20.54
CA THR A 265 14.12 1.63 20.75
C THR A 265 14.69 0.48 19.91
N GLY A 266 15.57 0.75 18.94
CA GLY A 266 16.07 -0.24 17.99
C GLY A 266 15.02 -0.71 16.97
N GLN A 267 13.81 -0.14 16.99
CA GLN A 267 12.73 -0.56 16.10
C GLN A 267 13.11 -0.29 14.64
N ARG A 268 12.97 -1.33 13.80
CA ARG A 268 13.15 -1.22 12.34
C ARG A 268 12.20 -0.16 11.78
N GLY A 269 12.66 0.64 10.84
CA GLY A 269 11.91 1.70 10.20
C GLY A 269 11.09 1.22 9.00
N LEU A 270 10.43 2.16 8.33
CA LEU A 270 9.42 1.88 7.30
C LEU A 270 9.91 1.00 6.14
N VAL A 271 11.16 1.17 5.68
CA VAL A 271 11.68 0.37 4.54
C VAL A 271 11.86 -1.11 4.87
N CYS A 272 11.93 -1.45 6.17
CA CYS A 272 11.99 -2.82 6.63
C CYS A 272 10.60 -3.44 6.82
N GLN A 273 9.54 -2.63 6.80
CA GLN A 273 8.18 -3.01 7.18
C GLN A 273 7.21 -3.05 5.99
N TYR A 274 7.50 -2.26 4.95
CA TYR A 274 6.62 -2.06 3.81
C TYR A 274 7.36 -2.33 2.49
N ASP A 275 6.63 -2.88 1.52
CA ASP A 275 7.10 -3.08 0.15
C ASP A 275 7.35 -1.74 -0.54
N VAL A 276 6.51 -0.73 -0.28
CA VAL A 276 6.67 0.61 -0.86
C VAL A 276 6.51 1.67 0.22
N VAL A 277 7.47 2.58 0.32
CA VAL A 277 7.36 3.79 1.13
C VAL A 277 7.33 4.98 0.20
N CYS A 278 6.18 5.63 0.13
CA CYS A 278 5.92 6.77 -0.75
C CYS A 278 5.95 8.06 0.07
N PHE A 279 6.81 9.00 -0.32
CA PHE A 279 6.77 10.37 0.19
C PHE A 279 5.90 11.21 -0.74
N ASP A 280 4.75 11.64 -0.22
CA ASP A 280 3.97 12.68 -0.87
C ASP A 280 4.59 14.05 -0.56
N GLU A 281 4.45 14.99 -1.48
CA GLU A 281 5.00 16.34 -1.36
C GLU A 281 6.51 16.33 -1.01
N VAL A 282 7.33 15.77 -1.90
CA VAL A 282 8.79 15.62 -1.71
C VAL A 282 9.50 16.92 -1.26
N SER A 283 8.98 18.09 -1.61
CA SER A 283 9.48 19.39 -1.17
C SER A 283 9.45 19.60 0.35
N GLY A 284 8.56 18.90 1.06
CA GLY A 284 8.39 18.97 2.51
C GLY A 284 9.31 18.03 3.31
N ILE A 285 10.11 17.18 2.64
CA ILE A 285 11.05 16.29 3.33
C ILE A 285 12.08 17.11 4.08
N SER A 286 12.26 16.82 5.37
CA SER A 286 13.27 17.44 6.22
C SER A 286 14.31 16.43 6.62
N PHE A 287 15.57 16.85 6.49
CA PHE A 287 16.71 16.09 6.98
C PHE A 287 17.09 16.65 8.34
N ASP A 288 16.80 15.88 9.39
CA ASP A 288 17.16 16.29 10.76
C ASP A 288 18.69 16.42 10.92
N GLN A 289 19.46 15.72 10.08
CA GLN A 289 20.93 15.72 10.04
C GLN A 289 21.43 15.45 8.61
N LYS A 290 22.64 15.94 8.26
CA LYS A 290 23.31 15.65 6.98
C LYS A 290 23.47 14.15 6.71
N ASP A 291 23.50 13.33 7.75
CA ASP A 291 23.61 11.88 7.64
C ASP A 291 22.39 11.21 6.99
N GLY A 292 21.21 11.85 7.04
CA GLY A 292 19.98 11.26 6.49
C GLY A 292 20.06 10.98 4.99
N VAL A 293 20.58 11.93 4.21
CA VAL A 293 20.78 11.75 2.75
C VAL A 293 21.83 10.68 2.48
N ASN A 294 22.92 10.64 3.26
CA ASN A 294 23.98 9.64 3.07
C ASN A 294 23.51 8.21 3.37
N ILE A 295 22.75 8.02 4.46
CA ILE A 295 22.13 6.73 4.80
C ILE A 295 21.16 6.32 3.68
N MET A 296 20.33 7.25 3.21
CA MET A 296 19.41 6.99 2.11
C MET A 296 20.13 6.60 0.83
N LYS A 297 21.22 7.26 0.45
CA LYS A 297 22.05 6.88 -0.71
C LYS A 297 22.62 5.47 -0.57
N GLY A 298 23.15 5.13 0.61
CA GLY A 298 23.67 3.78 0.87
C GLY A 298 22.59 2.69 0.74
N TYR A 299 21.40 2.97 1.27
CA TYR A 299 20.25 2.08 1.14
C TYR A 299 19.78 1.93 -0.30
N MET A 300 19.57 3.04 -1.01
CA MET A 300 19.09 3.05 -2.39
C MET A 300 20.04 2.29 -3.33
N GLU A 301 21.33 2.25 -3.01
CA GLU A 301 22.33 1.45 -3.72
C GLU A 301 22.25 -0.04 -3.43
N SER A 302 22.24 -0.41 -2.15
CA SER A 302 22.61 -1.77 -1.71
C SER A 302 21.45 -2.56 -1.10
N GLY A 303 20.34 -1.88 -0.80
CA GLY A 303 19.28 -2.41 0.06
C GLY A 303 19.71 -2.50 1.53
N GLU A 304 20.87 -1.94 1.89
CA GLU A 304 21.43 -2.02 3.23
C GLU A 304 21.76 -0.64 3.78
N PHE A 305 21.59 -0.48 5.08
CA PHE A 305 21.96 0.73 5.78
C PHE A 305 22.56 0.42 7.15
N SER A 306 23.56 1.23 7.50
CA SER A 306 24.22 1.14 8.80
C SER A 306 23.77 2.26 9.71
N ARG A 307 23.37 1.91 10.93
CA ARG A 307 23.12 2.90 12.00
C ARG A 307 23.81 2.41 13.27
N GLY A 308 24.96 2.99 13.60
CA GLY A 308 25.81 2.52 14.70
C GLY A 308 26.68 1.33 14.29
N LYS A 309 26.56 0.19 14.98
CA LYS A 309 27.34 -1.04 14.71
C LYS A 309 26.59 -2.08 13.88
N ASP A 310 25.29 -1.92 13.70
CA ASP A 310 24.46 -2.89 13.00
C ASP A 310 24.29 -2.49 11.53
N ASN A 311 24.53 -3.47 10.64
CA ASN A 311 24.17 -3.38 9.24
C ASN A 311 22.81 -4.06 9.04
N ILE A 312 21.84 -3.31 8.50
CA ILE A 312 20.45 -3.76 8.38
C ILE A 312 20.08 -3.80 6.90
N ARG A 313 19.64 -4.97 6.45
CA ARG A 313 19.09 -5.17 5.12
C ARG A 313 17.58 -4.98 5.11
N ALA A 314 17.08 -4.34 4.07
CA ALA A 314 15.67 -4.13 3.82
C ALA A 314 15.37 -4.18 2.31
N ASP A 315 14.11 -4.38 1.99
CA ASP A 315 13.65 -4.59 0.61
C ASP A 315 12.69 -3.49 0.13
N GLY A 316 12.25 -2.57 1.00
CA GLY A 316 11.25 -1.55 0.70
C GLY A 316 11.68 -0.55 -0.37
N SER A 317 10.82 -0.33 -1.36
CA SER A 317 11.05 0.61 -2.46
C SER A 317 10.74 2.04 -2.03
N ILE A 318 11.57 3.01 -2.44
CA ILE A 318 11.34 4.44 -2.14
C ILE A 318 10.68 5.12 -3.34
N VAL A 319 9.52 5.73 -3.12
CA VAL A 319 8.84 6.53 -4.14
C VAL A 319 8.76 7.98 -3.67
N LEU A 320 9.23 8.92 -4.48
CA LEU A 320 9.22 10.35 -4.18
C LEU A 320 8.27 11.05 -5.14
N VAL A 321 7.18 11.58 -4.60
CA VAL A 321 6.11 12.21 -5.37
C VAL A 321 6.10 13.71 -5.09
N GLY A 322 5.97 14.51 -6.15
CA GLY A 322 5.92 15.97 -6.03
C GLY A 322 5.20 16.65 -7.17
N ASN A 323 4.92 17.94 -6.98
CA ASN A 323 4.31 18.76 -8.01
C ASN A 323 5.28 19.86 -8.46
N PHE A 324 5.21 20.24 -9.73
CA PHE A 324 5.88 21.46 -10.18
C PHE A 324 5.11 22.70 -9.74
N ASP A 325 5.87 23.75 -9.42
CA ASP A 325 5.34 25.08 -9.09
C ASP A 325 5.04 25.92 -10.35
N VAL A 326 5.64 25.53 -11.49
CA VAL A 326 5.51 26.19 -12.79
C VAL A 326 4.90 25.25 -13.82
N ASP A 327 4.46 25.81 -14.94
CA ASP A 327 3.93 25.03 -16.05
C ASP A 327 4.96 24.03 -16.60
N VAL A 328 4.46 22.89 -17.07
CA VAL A 328 5.28 21.75 -17.49
C VAL A 328 6.14 22.10 -18.71
N GLU A 329 5.64 22.92 -19.64
CA GLU A 329 6.39 23.32 -20.83
C GLU A 329 7.60 24.20 -20.46
N HIS A 330 7.42 25.09 -19.48
CA HIS A 330 8.52 25.90 -18.95
C HIS A 330 9.56 25.03 -18.23
N GLN A 331 9.10 24.10 -17.40
CA GLN A 331 9.98 23.20 -16.66
C GLN A 331 10.84 22.33 -17.59
N GLN A 332 10.27 21.82 -18.69
CA GLN A 332 11.00 21.01 -19.66
C GLN A 332 12.08 21.79 -20.43
N ARG A 333 11.92 23.11 -20.59
CA ARG A 333 12.83 23.93 -21.40
C ARG A 333 13.96 24.56 -20.58
N ILE A 334 13.68 25.00 -19.36
CA ILE A 334 14.57 25.89 -18.59
C ILE A 334 14.76 25.41 -17.14
N GLY A 335 13.89 24.53 -16.65
CA GLY A 335 13.88 24.09 -15.26
C GLY A 335 14.77 22.87 -14.98
N HIS A 336 15.18 22.73 -13.72
CA HIS A 336 15.78 21.49 -13.22
C HIS A 336 14.68 20.44 -13.02
N LEU A 337 14.79 19.24 -13.59
CA LEU A 337 13.74 18.21 -13.49
C LEU A 337 13.39 17.83 -12.05
N PHE A 338 14.36 17.91 -11.13
CA PHE A 338 14.17 17.71 -9.68
C PHE A 338 13.88 18.99 -8.90
N GLY A 339 13.51 20.09 -9.58
CA GLY A 339 13.25 21.41 -8.97
C GLY A 339 12.44 21.39 -7.67
N PRO A 340 11.34 20.62 -7.57
CA PRO A 340 10.54 20.48 -6.35
C PRO A 340 11.21 19.73 -5.18
N MET A 341 12.34 19.05 -5.39
CA MET A 341 12.99 18.29 -4.32
C MET A 341 13.81 19.23 -3.39
N PRO A 342 14.05 18.82 -2.13
CA PRO A 342 14.94 19.55 -1.23
C PRO A 342 16.33 19.72 -1.85
N GLN A 343 17.01 20.85 -1.55
CA GLN A 343 18.29 21.19 -2.16
C GLN A 343 19.35 20.10 -1.94
N GLU A 344 19.33 19.47 -0.76
CA GLU A 344 20.24 18.40 -0.37
C GLU A 344 20.11 17.13 -1.23
N MET A 345 18.95 16.93 -1.89
CA MET A 345 18.74 15.83 -2.84
C MET A 345 18.86 16.33 -4.28
N ARG A 346 18.29 17.51 -4.56
CA ARG A 346 18.23 18.11 -5.89
C ARG A 346 19.61 18.44 -6.43
N ASP A 347 20.56 18.81 -5.58
CA ASP A 347 21.88 19.27 -6.02
C ASP A 347 22.97 18.20 -5.73
N ASP A 348 22.58 16.97 -5.34
CA ASP A 348 23.46 15.82 -5.07
C ASP A 348 23.39 14.80 -6.22
N THR A 349 24.41 14.81 -7.10
CA THR A 349 24.48 13.90 -8.25
C THR A 349 24.61 12.42 -7.85
N ALA A 350 25.21 12.13 -6.69
CA ALA A 350 25.32 10.77 -6.18
C ALA A 350 23.98 10.24 -5.67
N PHE A 351 23.07 11.12 -5.24
CA PHE A 351 21.68 10.76 -4.97
C PHE A 351 20.94 10.45 -6.28
N MET A 352 21.07 11.31 -7.30
CA MET A 352 20.41 11.11 -8.59
C MET A 352 20.78 9.79 -9.27
N ASP A 353 22.04 9.38 -9.16
CA ASP A 353 22.57 8.10 -9.69
C ASP A 353 21.86 6.86 -9.10
N ARG A 354 21.14 7.01 -7.98
CA ARG A 354 20.42 5.90 -7.31
C ARG A 354 18.93 5.85 -7.62
N ILE A 355 18.45 6.80 -8.42
CA ILE A 355 17.07 6.82 -8.90
C ILE A 355 17.00 5.86 -10.08
N HIS A 356 16.20 4.81 -9.96
CA HIS A 356 16.03 3.80 -11.00
C HIS A 356 15.17 4.33 -12.16
N ALA A 357 14.20 5.19 -11.85
CA ALA A 357 13.40 5.85 -12.87
C ALA A 357 12.88 7.22 -12.44
N TYR A 358 12.82 8.12 -13.42
CA TYR A 358 12.02 9.34 -13.35
C TYR A 358 10.74 9.12 -14.16
N LEU A 359 9.60 9.07 -13.49
CA LEU A 359 8.29 9.03 -14.13
C LEU A 359 7.83 10.47 -14.39
N PRO A 360 7.72 10.88 -15.67
CA PRO A 360 7.22 12.20 -16.00
C PRO A 360 5.73 12.25 -15.65
N GLY A 361 5.37 12.95 -14.57
CA GLY A 361 3.99 12.97 -14.07
C GLY A 361 2.99 13.58 -15.06
N TRP A 362 3.47 14.28 -16.10
CA TRP A 362 2.66 14.80 -17.20
C TRP A 362 2.34 13.78 -18.30
N ASP A 363 3.05 12.65 -18.33
CA ASP A 363 2.70 11.52 -19.20
C ASP A 363 1.55 10.69 -18.61
N VAL A 364 1.13 10.97 -17.37
CA VAL A 364 -0.08 10.39 -16.77
C VAL A 364 -1.24 11.37 -16.91
N PRO A 365 -2.40 10.94 -17.45
CA PRO A 365 -3.53 11.84 -17.62
C PRO A 365 -4.06 12.32 -16.27
N LYS A 366 -4.68 13.49 -16.27
CA LYS A 366 -5.42 13.99 -15.10
C LYS A 366 -6.59 13.04 -14.82
N ILE A 367 -6.69 12.56 -13.58
CA ILE A 367 -7.75 11.64 -13.19
C ILE A 367 -9.09 12.36 -13.26
N ASN A 368 -9.98 11.84 -14.10
CA ASN A 368 -11.37 12.25 -14.22
C ASN A 368 -12.26 11.00 -14.11
N LYS A 369 -13.58 11.17 -14.16
CA LYS A 369 -14.52 10.03 -14.04
C LYS A 369 -14.46 9.07 -15.23
N GLU A 370 -14.11 9.56 -16.42
CA GLU A 370 -14.06 8.77 -17.65
C GLU A 370 -12.89 7.78 -17.63
N LEU A 371 -11.79 8.13 -16.97
CA LEU A 371 -10.62 7.25 -16.78
C LEU A 371 -10.82 6.16 -15.71
N LEU A 372 -11.97 6.13 -15.03
CA LEU A 372 -12.25 5.14 -13.99
C LEU A 372 -13.07 3.99 -14.55
N THR A 373 -12.52 2.78 -14.50
CA THR A 373 -13.17 1.61 -15.10
C THR A 373 -14.45 1.23 -14.35
N SER A 374 -15.47 0.78 -15.07
CA SER A 374 -16.66 0.16 -14.46
C SER A 374 -16.66 -1.36 -14.59
N HIS A 375 -15.58 -1.93 -15.14
CA HIS A 375 -15.41 -3.35 -15.39
C HIS A 375 -14.86 -4.09 -14.16
N PHE A 376 -14.71 -5.40 -14.29
CA PHE A 376 -14.06 -6.23 -13.29
C PHE A 376 -12.54 -6.05 -13.34
N GLY A 377 -11.93 -6.11 -12.16
CA GLY A 377 -10.49 -6.24 -11.99
C GLY A 377 -10.18 -7.18 -10.83
N LEU A 378 -8.91 -7.51 -10.66
CA LEU A 378 -8.46 -8.28 -9.50
C LEU A 378 -8.79 -7.56 -8.21
N VAL A 379 -9.24 -8.28 -7.19
CA VAL A 379 -9.37 -7.73 -5.84
C VAL A 379 -8.00 -7.24 -5.36
N SER A 380 -7.95 -6.03 -4.80
CA SER A 380 -6.71 -5.36 -4.35
C SER A 380 -5.86 -6.24 -3.42
N ASP A 381 -6.46 -7.07 -2.57
CA ASP A 381 -5.75 -7.98 -1.68
C ASP A 381 -4.96 -9.05 -2.47
N PHE A 382 -5.59 -9.75 -3.41
CA PHE A 382 -4.97 -10.74 -4.28
C PHE A 382 -3.87 -10.11 -5.14
N LEU A 383 -4.14 -8.93 -5.71
CA LEU A 383 -3.16 -8.19 -6.51
C LEU A 383 -1.93 -7.80 -5.68
N SER A 384 -2.14 -7.24 -4.49
CA SER A 384 -1.06 -6.80 -3.61
C SER A 384 -0.22 -7.96 -3.08
N GLU A 385 -0.86 -9.10 -2.79
CA GLU A 385 -0.15 -10.32 -2.37
C GLU A 385 0.69 -10.90 -3.52
N CYS A 386 0.14 -10.93 -4.74
CA CYS A 386 0.91 -11.29 -5.92
C CYS A 386 2.13 -10.38 -6.12
N TRP A 387 1.95 -9.07 -5.99
CA TRP A 387 3.07 -8.13 -6.10
C TRP A 387 4.14 -8.38 -5.04
N SER A 388 3.74 -8.54 -3.78
CA SER A 388 4.67 -8.81 -2.68
C SER A 388 5.47 -10.10 -2.91
N GLN A 389 4.82 -11.18 -3.35
CA GLN A 389 5.52 -12.43 -3.63
C GLN A 389 6.40 -12.36 -4.89
N LEU A 390 6.01 -11.58 -5.91
CA LEU A 390 6.83 -11.36 -7.12
C LEU A 390 8.18 -10.72 -6.78
N ARG A 391 8.24 -9.85 -5.77
CA ARG A 391 9.49 -9.25 -5.28
C ARG A 391 10.52 -10.29 -4.87
N ASN A 392 10.11 -11.51 -4.52
CA ASN A 392 11.01 -12.58 -4.08
C ASN A 392 11.59 -13.39 -5.25
N GLN A 393 11.24 -13.06 -6.49
CA GLN A 393 11.68 -13.76 -7.69
C GLN A 393 12.54 -12.83 -8.55
N SER A 394 13.63 -13.37 -9.12
CA SER A 394 14.38 -12.67 -10.17
C SER A 394 13.98 -13.21 -11.55
N ARG A 395 13.76 -12.30 -12.50
CA ARG A 395 13.50 -12.63 -13.91
C ARG A 395 14.69 -12.31 -14.82
N VAL A 396 15.85 -11.98 -14.24
CA VAL A 396 17.09 -11.66 -14.96
C VAL A 396 17.48 -12.77 -15.94
N SER A 397 17.35 -14.04 -15.55
CA SER A 397 17.64 -15.19 -16.42
C SER A 397 16.77 -15.23 -17.69
N VAL A 398 15.56 -14.68 -17.64
CA VAL A 398 14.65 -14.62 -18.80
C VAL A 398 15.09 -13.56 -19.81
N MET A 399 15.80 -12.51 -19.36
CA MET A 399 16.36 -11.48 -20.24
C MET A 399 17.60 -11.96 -20.98
N GLN A 400 18.33 -12.92 -20.42
CA GLN A 400 19.54 -13.48 -21.03
C GLN A 400 19.24 -13.96 -22.45
N ASN A 401 20.09 -13.56 -23.41
CA ASN A 401 19.97 -13.84 -24.84
C ASN A 401 18.75 -13.23 -25.55
N ARG A 402 17.95 -12.38 -24.89
CA ARG A 402 16.82 -11.65 -25.49
C ARG A 402 17.04 -10.15 -25.51
N VAL A 403 17.70 -9.62 -24.48
CA VAL A 403 18.02 -8.20 -24.34
C VAL A 403 19.53 -8.05 -24.28
N PHE A 404 20.07 -7.18 -25.12
CA PHE A 404 21.49 -6.83 -25.14
C PHE A 404 21.64 -5.42 -24.60
N LEU A 405 22.24 -5.31 -23.42
CA LEU A 405 22.46 -4.02 -22.78
C LEU A 405 23.56 -3.24 -23.52
N GLY A 406 23.39 -1.93 -23.67
CA GLY A 406 24.35 -1.09 -24.36
C GLY A 406 25.66 -0.90 -23.57
N GLY A 407 26.75 -0.59 -24.27
CA GLY A 407 28.08 -0.43 -23.65
C GLY A 407 28.26 0.80 -22.75
N ALA A 408 27.20 1.59 -22.54
CA ALA A 408 27.20 2.69 -21.58
C ALA A 408 27.01 2.21 -20.13
N LEU A 409 26.61 0.94 -19.93
CA LEU A 409 26.50 0.35 -18.60
C LEU A 409 27.88 -0.02 -18.07
N SER A 410 28.17 0.41 -16.84
CA SER A 410 29.39 0.09 -16.12
C SER A 410 29.34 -1.31 -15.49
N GLY A 411 30.49 -1.77 -14.97
CA GLY A 411 30.58 -3.01 -14.17
C GLY A 411 29.67 -3.00 -12.94
N ARG A 412 29.30 -1.82 -12.43
CA ARG A 412 28.34 -1.67 -11.32
C ARG A 412 26.91 -1.94 -11.78
N ASP A 413 26.55 -1.45 -12.96
CA ASP A 413 25.20 -1.56 -13.54
C ASP A 413 24.90 -2.96 -14.06
N THR A 414 25.94 -3.73 -14.37
CA THR A 414 25.84 -5.11 -14.88
C THR A 414 25.86 -6.17 -13.78
N ASN A 415 26.45 -5.87 -12.62
CA ASN A 415 26.55 -6.79 -11.49
C ASN A 415 25.46 -6.59 -10.41
N GLY A 416 24.71 -5.48 -10.46
CA GLY A 416 23.63 -5.15 -9.52
C GLY A 416 22.25 -5.72 -9.87
N GLN A 417 22.19 -6.73 -10.74
CA GLN A 417 20.96 -7.43 -11.14
C GLN A 417 20.60 -8.59 -10.21
#